data_AF-A0A2L2XP72-F1
#
_entry.id   AF-A0A2L2XP72-F1
#
_cell.length_a   1.000
_cell.length_b   1.000
_cell.length_c   1.000
_cell.angle_alpha   90.00
_cell.angle_beta   90.00
_cell.angle_gamma   90.00
#
_symmetry.space_group_name_H-M   'P 1'
#
loop_
_entity.id
_entity.type
_entity.pdbx_description
1 polymer ?
#
loop_
_entity_poly.entity_id
_entity_poly.type
_entity_poly.pdbx_seq_one_letter_code
_entity_poly.pdbx_strand_id
1 'polypeptide(L)'
;MPIKLEANQSRNFASENEFLAAFRKYLSDKGLIFPERIVNAFHTSLKVQDISALVILAGISGTGKSELPQAYAEFVGAPLVMLPVQPRWDSPQDLQGFYNYIEKKYKPTDLMKYLYSGVQSYEVQYHEL
;
A
#
# COMPACT_ATOMS: atom_id res chain seq x y z
N MET A 1 -2.01 1.11 -18.67
CA MET A 1 -2.89 2.22 -18.30
C MET A 1 -2.21 2.96 -17.16
N PRO A 2 -2.12 4.30 -17.19
CA PRO A 2 -1.64 5.05 -16.02
C PRO A 2 -2.62 4.82 -14.88
N ILE A 3 -2.10 4.51 -13.69
CA ILE A 3 -2.89 4.48 -12.47
C ILE A 3 -3.30 5.93 -12.21
N LYS A 4 -4.60 6.25 -12.34
CA LYS A 4 -5.11 7.55 -11.92
C LYS A 4 -5.06 7.61 -10.39
N LEU A 5 -4.07 8.34 -9.88
CA LEU A 5 -3.96 8.67 -8.47
C LEU A 5 -4.92 9.81 -8.16
N GLU A 6 -6.18 9.47 -7.88
CA GLU A 6 -7.12 10.39 -7.26
C GLU A 6 -6.77 10.47 -5.76
N ALA A 7 -5.65 11.10 -5.40
CA ALA A 7 -5.31 11.43 -4.02
C ALA A 7 -6.24 12.57 -3.55
N ASN A 8 -7.52 12.25 -3.40
CA ASN A 8 -8.57 13.22 -3.21
C ASN A 8 -9.04 13.15 -1.76
N GLN A 9 -8.32 13.85 -0.87
CA GLN A 9 -8.83 14.59 0.30
C GLN A 9 -7.68 14.95 1.24
N SER A 10 -7.27 16.21 1.25
CA SER A 10 -6.44 16.78 2.32
C SER A 10 -7.26 16.86 3.61
N ARG A 11 -7.29 15.76 4.37
CA ARG A 11 -7.87 15.72 5.71
C ARG A 11 -6.85 16.32 6.68
N ASN A 12 -7.10 17.54 7.13
CA ASN A 12 -6.31 18.15 8.20
C ASN A 12 -6.83 17.66 9.54
N PHE A 13 -6.02 16.88 10.24
CA PHE A 13 -6.26 16.47 11.63
C PHE A 13 -5.41 17.34 12.56
N ALA A 14 -5.98 17.83 13.65
CA ALA A 14 -5.27 18.66 14.62
C ALA A 14 -4.31 17.84 15.50
N SER A 15 -4.50 16.52 15.61
CA SER A 15 -3.60 15.61 16.32
C SER A 15 -3.61 14.18 15.78
N GLU A 16 -2.57 13.41 16.10
CA GLU A 16 -2.49 11.98 15.78
C GLU A 16 -3.63 11.18 16.44
N ASN A 17 -4.03 11.56 17.65
CA ASN A 17 -5.17 10.94 18.33
C ASN A 17 -6.49 11.18 17.60
N GLU A 18 -6.67 12.38 17.04
CA GLU A 18 -7.83 12.71 16.21
C GLU A 18 -7.83 11.91 14.91
N PHE A 19 -6.68 11.78 14.24
CA PHE A 19 -6.50 10.92 13.08
C PHE A 19 -6.91 9.47 13.39
N LEU A 20 -6.39 8.89 14.48
CA LEU A 20 -6.69 7.51 14.88
C LEU A 20 -8.16 7.34 15.27
N ALA A 21 -8.77 8.32 15.92
CA ALA A 21 -10.20 8.31 16.23
C ALA A 21 -11.05 8.32 14.95
N ALA A 22 -10.73 9.19 13.99
CA ALA A 22 -11.40 9.27 12.71
C ALA A 22 -11.22 7.99 11.88
N PHE A 23 -10.02 7.40 11.89
CA PHE A 23 -9.75 6.14 11.21
C PHE A 23 -10.53 4.96 11.82
N ARG A 24 -10.58 4.86 13.15
CA ARG A 24 -11.41 3.85 13.84
C ARG A 24 -12.89 4.01 13.53
N LYS A 25 -13.38 5.26 13.46
CA LYS A 25 -14.74 5.54 13.03
C LYS A 25 -14.97 5.07 11.59
N TYR A 26 -14.06 5.38 10.67
CA TYR A 26 -14.14 4.92 9.29
C TYR A 26 -14.16 3.39 9.15
N LEU A 27 -13.35 2.68 9.94
CA LEU A 27 -13.38 1.21 10.01
C LEU A 27 -14.75 0.71 10.48
N SER A 28 -15.29 1.28 11.56
CA SER A 28 -16.61 0.93 12.08
C SER A 28 -17.73 1.19 11.07
N ASP A 29 -17.67 2.32 10.36
CA ASP A 29 -18.66 2.69 9.34
C ASP A 29 -18.62 1.71 8.13
N LYS A 30 -17.49 1.02 7.91
CA LYS A 30 -17.34 -0.09 6.96
C LYS A 30 -17.70 -1.47 7.51
N GLY A 31 -18.12 -1.56 8.78
CA GLY A 31 -18.36 -2.84 9.46
C GLY A 31 -17.09 -3.61 9.82
N LEU A 32 -15.92 -2.95 9.79
CA LEU A 32 -14.64 -3.54 10.17
C LEU A 32 -14.33 -3.21 11.62
N ILE A 33 -14.20 -4.23 12.46
CA ILE A 33 -13.93 -4.07 13.90
C ILE A 33 -12.54 -4.59 14.21
N PHE A 34 -11.64 -3.67 14.59
CA PHE A 34 -10.29 -4.00 15.03
C PHE A 34 -10.05 -3.52 16.46
N PRO A 35 -9.33 -4.29 17.29
CA PRO A 35 -8.88 -3.79 18.59
C PRO A 35 -8.00 -2.55 18.41
N GLU A 36 -8.18 -1.55 19.28
CA GLU A 36 -7.40 -0.30 19.24
C GLU A 36 -5.89 -0.57 19.21
N ARG A 37 -5.41 -1.56 19.98
CA ARG A 37 -4.01 -1.98 19.97
C ARG A 37 -3.51 -2.36 18.58
N ILE A 38 -4.32 -3.03 17.76
CA ILE A 38 -3.94 -3.47 16.40
C ILE A 38 -3.86 -2.26 15.47
N VAL A 39 -4.84 -1.36 15.55
CA VAL A 39 -4.84 -0.11 14.76
C VAL A 39 -3.61 0.73 15.09
N ASN A 40 -3.33 0.92 16.38
CA ASN A 40 -2.20 1.71 16.84
C ASN A 40 -0.87 1.06 16.44
N ALA A 41 -0.71 -0.25 16.64
CA ALA A 41 0.50 -0.97 16.24
C ALA A 41 0.76 -0.90 14.73
N PHE A 42 -0.30 -1.04 13.92
CA PHE A 42 -0.20 -0.89 12.47
C PHE A 42 0.21 0.54 12.09
N HIS A 43 -0.46 1.56 12.63
CA HIS A 43 -0.10 2.96 12.39
C HIS A 43 1.36 3.26 12.76
N THR A 44 1.79 2.83 13.95
CA THR A 44 3.18 2.98 14.39
C THR A 44 4.15 2.27 13.46
N SER A 45 3.82 1.07 12.99
CA SER A 45 4.68 0.32 12.05
C SER A 45 4.93 1.09 10.74
N LEU A 46 3.94 1.85 10.28
CA LEU A 46 4.06 2.73 9.10
C LEU A 46 4.83 4.02 9.39
N LYS A 47 5.07 4.40 10.64
CA LYS A 47 5.86 5.60 10.98
C LYS A 47 7.33 5.29 11.21
N VAL A 48 7.69 4.03 11.43
CA VAL A 48 9.06 3.59 11.73
C VAL A 48 9.72 2.89 10.54
N GLN A 49 9.28 3.19 9.31
CA GLN A 49 9.75 2.53 8.09
C GLN A 49 11.26 2.70 7.87
N ASP A 50 11.83 3.84 8.32
CA ASP A 50 13.27 4.11 8.27
C ASP A 50 14.09 3.15 9.15
N ILE A 51 13.46 2.54 10.15
CA ILE A 51 14.09 1.59 11.08
C ILE A 51 13.69 0.15 10.73
N SER A 52 12.47 -0.06 10.22
CA SER A 52 11.93 -1.36 9.84
C SER A 52 11.16 -1.27 8.52
N ALA A 53 11.82 -1.65 7.43
CA ALA A 53 11.24 -1.62 6.08
C ALA A 53 10.15 -2.67 5.82
N LEU A 54 9.93 -3.61 6.75
CA LEU A 54 8.95 -4.70 6.60
C LEU A 54 8.00 -4.78 7.79
N VAL A 55 6.70 -4.87 7.49
CA VAL A 55 5.64 -5.09 8.47
C VAL A 55 4.97 -6.43 8.21
N ILE A 56 4.92 -7.30 9.22
CA ILE A 56 4.25 -8.60 9.13
C ILE A 56 2.98 -8.56 9.98
N LEU A 57 1.82 -8.72 9.34
CA LEU A 57 0.53 -8.87 10.02
C LEU A 57 0.23 -10.35 10.22
N ALA A 58 0.50 -10.87 11.42
CA ALA A 58 0.20 -12.26 11.77
C ALA A 58 -1.23 -12.42 12.33
N GLY A 59 -1.86 -13.56 12.08
CA GLY A 59 -3.18 -13.88 12.62
C GLY A 59 -3.90 -14.99 11.84
N ILE A 60 -4.96 -15.53 12.41
CA ILE A 60 -5.79 -16.58 11.81
C ILE A 60 -6.44 -16.06 10.51
N SER A 61 -6.72 -16.93 9.54
CA SER A 61 -7.45 -16.55 8.33
C SER A 61 -8.75 -15.80 8.67
N GLY A 62 -9.10 -14.77 7.89
CA GLY A 62 -10.30 -13.97 8.09
C GLY A 62 -10.23 -12.88 9.17
N THR A 63 -9.09 -12.67 9.84
CA THR A 63 -8.94 -11.61 10.88
C THR A 63 -8.66 -10.21 10.31
N GLY A 64 -9.00 -9.95 9.04
CA GLY A 64 -8.83 -8.63 8.42
C GLY A 64 -7.39 -8.18 8.14
N LYS A 65 -6.42 -9.11 8.06
CA LYS A 65 -5.00 -8.78 7.74
C LYS A 65 -4.84 -8.02 6.43
N SER A 66 -5.63 -8.35 5.41
CA SER A 66 -5.63 -7.64 4.13
C SER A 66 -6.51 -6.39 4.15
N GLU A 67 -7.62 -6.44 4.89
CA GLU A 67 -8.60 -5.35 4.97
C GLU A 67 -8.04 -4.14 5.73
N LEU A 68 -7.23 -4.34 6.77
CA LEU A 68 -6.68 -3.23 7.54
C LEU A 68 -5.76 -2.32 6.71
N PRO A 69 -4.72 -2.84 5.99
CA PRO A 69 -3.92 -2.02 5.08
C PRO A 69 -4.74 -1.40 3.95
N GLN A 70 -5.71 -2.13 3.41
CA GLN A 70 -6.57 -1.63 2.33
C GLN A 70 -7.43 -0.46 2.80
N ALA A 71 -8.10 -0.60 3.93
CA ALA A 71 -8.91 0.46 4.53
C ALA A 71 -8.05 1.64 4.96
N TYR A 72 -6.83 1.41 5.46
CA TYR A 72 -5.91 2.48 5.82
C TYR A 72 -5.49 3.29 4.61
N ALA A 73 -5.04 2.63 3.53
CA ALA A 73 -4.64 3.30 2.30
C ALA A 73 -5.80 4.10 1.70
N GLU A 74 -7.01 3.54 1.68
CA GLU A 74 -8.20 4.25 1.22
C GLU A 74 -8.55 5.44 2.12
N PHE A 75 -8.42 5.30 3.44
CA PHE A 75 -8.70 6.37 4.39
C PHE A 75 -7.76 7.57 4.23
N VAL A 76 -6.48 7.31 3.97
CA VAL A 76 -5.46 8.38 3.81
C VAL A 76 -5.27 8.81 2.35
N GLY A 77 -5.93 8.16 1.40
CA GLY A 77 -5.72 8.41 -0.03
C GLY A 77 -4.34 7.99 -0.54
N ALA A 78 -3.70 7.01 0.10
CA ALA A 78 -2.39 6.51 -0.32
C ALA A 78 -2.53 5.50 -1.45
N PRO A 79 -1.58 5.48 -2.40
CA PRO A 79 -1.52 4.42 -3.39
C PRO A 79 -1.24 3.09 -2.69
N LEU A 80 -1.88 2.01 -3.16
CA LEU A 80 -1.71 0.66 -2.65
C LEU A 80 -1.70 -0.34 -3.79
N VAL A 81 -0.82 -1.34 -3.70
CA VAL A 81 -0.84 -2.52 -4.56
C VAL A 81 -1.02 -3.77 -3.70
N MET A 82 -2.06 -4.54 -3.97
CA MET A 82 -2.33 -5.82 -3.31
C MET A 82 -1.82 -6.94 -4.22
N LEU A 83 -0.72 -7.58 -3.82
CA LEU A 83 -0.11 -8.67 -4.59
C LEU A 83 -0.30 -10.00 -3.85
N PRO A 84 -1.11 -10.93 -4.39
CA PRO A 84 -1.16 -12.27 -3.84
C PRO A 84 0.17 -12.99 -4.09
N VAL A 85 0.72 -13.60 -3.04
CA VAL A 85 1.88 -14.49 -3.16
C VAL A 85 1.53 -15.66 -4.07
N GLN A 86 2.39 -15.97 -5.04
CA GLN A 86 2.24 -17.17 -5.86
C GLN A 86 3.18 -18.27 -5.38
N PRO A 87 2.75 -19.54 -5.35
CA PRO A 87 3.61 -20.67 -4.96
C PRO A 87 4.89 -20.81 -5.80
N ARG A 88 4.87 -20.27 -7.03
CA ARG A 88 5.99 -20.28 -7.97
C ARG A 88 6.97 -19.14 -7.80
N TRP A 89 6.87 -18.29 -6.77
CA TRP A 89 7.86 -17.24 -6.52
C TRP A 89 9.19 -17.82 -6.03
N ASP A 90 9.83 -18.61 -6.86
CA ASP A 90 11.12 -19.25 -6.64
C ASP A 90 12.24 -18.58 -7.43
N SER A 91 11.91 -17.68 -8.37
CA SER A 91 12.87 -16.91 -9.18
C SER A 91 12.66 -15.39 -9.09
N PRO A 92 13.73 -14.59 -9.27
CA PRO A 92 13.60 -13.13 -9.37
C PRO A 92 12.65 -12.67 -10.48
N GLN A 93 12.55 -13.45 -11.56
CA GLN A 93 11.69 -13.14 -12.70
C GLN A 93 10.21 -13.13 -12.34
N ASP A 94 9.78 -13.88 -11.32
CA ASP A 94 8.39 -13.91 -10.89
C ASP A 94 7.95 -12.61 -10.21
N LEU A 95 8.90 -11.86 -9.63
CA LEU A 95 8.67 -10.57 -9.00
C LEU A 95 9.03 -9.40 -9.92
N GLN A 96 10.07 -9.53 -10.74
CA GLN A 96 10.58 -8.43 -11.55
C GLN A 96 10.00 -8.46 -12.97
N GLY A 97 9.84 -9.65 -13.53
CA GLY A 97 9.51 -9.86 -14.93
C GLY A 97 10.70 -10.41 -15.70
N PHE A 98 10.57 -10.45 -17.03
CA PHE A 98 11.60 -11.03 -17.89
C PHE A 98 11.67 -10.33 -19.24
N TYR A 99 12.80 -10.46 -19.93
CA TYR A 99 12.95 -10.01 -21.30
C TYR A 99 12.53 -11.10 -22.29
N ASN A 100 11.50 -10.82 -23.09
CA ASN A 100 11.09 -11.71 -24.16
C ASN A 100 11.96 -11.43 -25.41
N TYR A 101 12.86 -12.36 -25.72
CA TYR A 101 13.80 -12.23 -26.85
C TYR A 101 13.14 -12.29 -28.23
N ILE A 102 12.00 -12.99 -28.36
CA ILE A 102 11.26 -13.09 -29.63
C ILE A 102 10.62 -11.74 -29.94
N GLU A 103 9.97 -11.13 -28.94
CA GLU A 103 9.33 -9.83 -29.08
C GLU A 103 10.29 -8.64 -28.91
N LYS A 104 11.53 -8.89 -28.47
CA LYS A 104 12.53 -7.89 -28.08
C LYS A 104 11.99 -6.87 -27.06
N LYS A 105 11.20 -7.34 -26.09
CA LYS A 105 10.51 -6.49 -25.11
C LYS A 105 10.64 -7.02 -23.70
N TYR A 106 10.84 -6.11 -22.74
CA TYR A 106 10.71 -6.42 -21.33
C TYR A 106 9.24 -6.58 -20.95
N LYS A 107 8.93 -7.65 -20.21
CA LYS A 107 7.61 -7.98 -19.68
C LYS A 107 7.65 -7.80 -18.16
N PRO A 108 7.32 -6.59 -17.65
CA PRO A 108 7.30 -6.33 -16.22
C PRO A 108 6.11 -7.01 -15.53
N THR A 109 6.29 -7.38 -14.27
CA THR A 109 5.20 -7.79 -13.37
C THR A 109 4.35 -6.59 -12.93
N ASP A 110 3.24 -6.83 -12.25
CA ASP A 110 2.42 -5.76 -11.70
C ASP A 110 3.14 -4.97 -10.59
N LEU A 111 4.01 -5.64 -9.81
CA LEU A 111 4.91 -4.97 -8.88
C LEU A 111 5.80 -3.95 -9.61
N MET A 112 6.47 -4.37 -10.69
CA MET A 112 7.37 -3.48 -11.41
C MET A 112 6.64 -2.36 -12.14
N LYS A 113 5.45 -2.62 -12.70
CA LYS A 113 4.61 -1.57 -13.28
C LYS A 113 4.23 -0.54 -12.22
N TYR A 114 3.86 -0.99 -11.02
CA TYR A 114 3.46 -0.12 -9.91
C TYR A 114 4.64 0.74 -9.43
N LEU A 115 5.80 0.12 -9.17
CA LEU A 115 7.02 0.84 -8.78
C LEU A 115 7.44 1.88 -9.83
N TYR A 116 7.42 1.50 -11.11
CA TYR A 116 7.73 2.42 -12.21
C TYR A 116 6.74 3.59 -12.30
N SER A 117 5.44 3.32 -12.13
CA SER A 117 4.43 4.37 -12.15
C SER A 117 4.61 5.38 -11.01
N GLY A 118 5.04 4.91 -9.83
CA GLY A 118 5.38 5.78 -8.71
C GLY A 118 6.54 6.72 -9.06
N VAL A 119 7.65 6.18 -9.59
CA VAL A 119 8.84 6.98 -9.98
C VAL A 119 8.49 8.06 -11.00
N GLN A 120 7.67 7.74 -12.00
CA GLN A 120 7.28 8.72 -13.03
C GLN A 120 6.44 9.88 -12.46
N SER A 121 5.58 9.61 -11.47
CA SER A 121 4.84 10.65 -10.77
C SER A 121 5.75 11.59 -9.97
N TYR A 122 6.85 11.08 -9.39
CA TYR A 122 7.84 11.92 -8.71
C TYR A 122 8.61 12.81 -9.70
N GLU A 123 9.11 12.27 -10.82
CA GLU A 123 9.87 13.04 -11.82
C GLU A 123 9.08 14.22 -12.43
N VAL A 124 7.79 14.03 -12.70
CA VAL A 124 6.92 15.09 -13.24
C VAL A 124 6.76 16.24 -12.24
N GLN A 125 6.68 15.96 -10.94
CA GLN A 125 6.56 17.01 -9.92
C GLN A 125 7.84 17.85 -9.73
N TYR A 126 9.03 17.30 -9.99
CA TYR A 126 10.30 18.03 -9.86
C TYR A 126 10.61 18.95 -11.05
N HIS A 127 9.97 18.76 -12.21
CA HIS A 127 10.12 19.65 -13.37
C HIS A 127 9.18 20.87 -13.34
N GLU A 128 8.22 20.91 -12.43
CA GLU A 128 7.28 22.02 -12.25
C GLU A 128 7.66 22.96 -11.07
N LEU A 129 8.84 22.77 -10.46
CA LEU A 129 9.44 23.62 -9.42
C LEU A 129 10.68 24.35 -9.98
#